data_AF-A0A3B6CGU6-F1
#
_entry.id   AF-A0A3B6CGU6-F1
#
_cell.length_a   1.000
_cell.length_b   1.000
_cell.length_c   1.000
_cell.angle_alpha   90.00
_cell.angle_beta   90.00
_cell.angle_gamma   90.00
#
_symmetry.space_group_name_H-M   'P 1'
#
loop_
_entity.id
_entity.type
_entity.pdbx_description
1 polymer ?
#
loop_
_entity_poly.entity_id
_entity_poly.type
_entity_poly.pdbx_seq_one_letter_code
_entity_poly.pdbx_strand_id
1 'polypeptide(L)'
;MSAPTPTPCGSKSARGNGNGVDRLSSLSDDMLHLVMSFLPMPEVVRTSLLSPRWRFLWCSTPFIRIDGEDFVDNRKLENFIDCLLLLRDYTASLDEARISPCCVDCTKCSVWIRHAIMHKVRLLDISGPLSLDKTAIFPSQHLKTIRLQAAMLRHGFFRPLNYDCPVLEHLGLELCTFWGHEEISSRSLKVLHISRCYLTPSLLICARNLTNLSILDTDIGGIVTRDLSSLVTASISLISKHFYHSDTVVVGHHLLDGLSHATTLELHAPLHERAFERGLPTCPMFSNLTSLVLGDWVMTADFYPLHSILQRSDNLKELTVKLKMEECSICKALPLTRRASLSGSGSHPCIERIKIYCQKDHLRVGELVQALVPTACNAKVSIERP
;
A
#
# COMPACT_ATOMS: atom_id res chain seq x y z
N MET A 1 -35.12 30.84 56.55
CA MET A 1 -35.29 30.14 55.26
C MET A 1 -34.10 29.21 55.12
N SER A 2 -34.30 27.92 55.38
CA SER A 2 -33.26 26.89 55.36
C SER A 2 -33.36 26.10 54.05
N ALA A 3 -32.24 25.91 53.36
CA ALA A 3 -32.16 25.18 52.09
C ALA A 3 -32.48 23.68 52.25
N PRO A 4 -33.12 23.02 51.26
CA PRO A 4 -33.43 21.60 51.35
C PRO A 4 -32.22 20.74 51.01
N THR A 5 -31.98 19.72 51.83
CA THR A 5 -30.99 18.66 51.61
C THR A 5 -31.40 17.73 50.46
N PRO A 6 -30.47 17.19 49.66
CA PRO A 6 -30.79 16.27 48.58
C PRO A 6 -31.10 14.87 49.11
N THR A 7 -32.24 14.32 48.71
CA THR A 7 -32.67 12.94 48.94
C THR A 7 -31.81 11.97 48.12
N PRO A 8 -31.26 10.88 48.70
CA PRO A 8 -30.60 9.85 47.91
C PRO A 8 -31.66 9.03 47.17
N CYS A 9 -31.53 8.95 45.84
CA CYS A 9 -32.36 8.09 45.00
C CYS A 9 -31.94 6.63 45.22
N GLY A 10 -32.70 5.91 46.05
CA GLY A 10 -32.50 4.47 46.27
C GLY A 10 -32.91 3.68 45.03
N SER A 11 -31.94 3.16 44.28
CA SER A 11 -32.16 2.15 43.26
C SER A 11 -32.57 0.84 43.94
N LYS A 12 -33.85 0.46 43.78
CA LYS A 12 -34.35 -0.87 44.18
C LYS A 12 -33.73 -1.92 43.25
N SER A 13 -32.64 -2.54 43.70
CA SER A 13 -32.11 -3.77 43.09
C SER A 13 -33.03 -4.93 43.44
N ALA A 14 -33.66 -5.53 42.42
CA ALA A 14 -34.27 -6.83 42.53
C ALA A 14 -33.14 -7.87 42.75
N ARG A 15 -33.03 -8.37 43.97
CA ARG A 15 -32.12 -9.45 44.34
C ARG A 15 -32.51 -10.74 43.61
N GLY A 16 -31.86 -11.01 42.49
CA GLY A 16 -31.69 -12.36 41.98
C GLY A 16 -30.71 -13.11 42.88
N ASN A 17 -31.19 -14.15 43.56
CA ASN A 17 -30.40 -14.99 44.44
C ASN A 17 -29.58 -16.02 43.61
N GLY A 18 -28.49 -15.54 43.02
CA GLY A 18 -27.46 -16.37 42.41
C GLY A 18 -26.11 -15.73 42.68
N ASN A 19 -25.13 -16.53 43.10
CA ASN A 19 -23.73 -16.13 43.33
C ASN A 19 -23.02 -15.78 42.00
N GLY A 20 -23.63 -14.92 41.19
CA GLY A 20 -23.11 -14.39 39.93
C GLY A 20 -22.01 -13.38 40.21
N VAL A 21 -20.87 -13.86 40.71
CA VAL A 21 -19.66 -13.05 40.85
C VAL A 21 -19.29 -12.55 39.46
N ASP A 22 -19.30 -11.23 39.27
CA ASP A 22 -18.82 -10.58 38.05
C ASP A 22 -17.29 -10.72 37.98
N ARG A 23 -16.85 -11.88 37.46
CA ARG A 23 -15.42 -12.20 37.31
C ARG A 23 -14.77 -11.33 36.23
N LEU A 24 -15.53 -10.83 35.27
CA LEU A 24 -15.01 -9.96 34.22
C LEU A 24 -14.59 -8.62 34.80
N SER A 25 -15.40 -8.01 35.68
CA SER A 25 -15.03 -6.76 36.37
C SER A 25 -13.84 -6.89 37.32
N SER A 26 -13.35 -8.10 37.59
CA SER A 26 -12.14 -8.33 38.40
C SER A 26 -10.83 -8.30 37.58
N LEU A 27 -10.92 -8.30 36.25
CA LEU A 27 -9.78 -8.18 35.36
C LEU A 27 -9.19 -6.76 35.39
N SER A 28 -7.91 -6.63 35.03
CA SER A 28 -7.27 -5.32 34.86
C SER A 28 -7.83 -4.59 33.62
N ASP A 29 -7.69 -3.27 33.60
CA ASP A 29 -8.17 -2.46 32.47
C ASP A 29 -7.51 -2.86 31.16
N ASP A 30 -6.23 -3.22 31.17
CA ASP A 30 -5.51 -3.72 29.99
C ASP A 30 -6.16 -4.99 29.41
N MET A 31 -6.60 -5.92 30.27
CA MET A 31 -7.28 -7.14 29.83
C MET A 31 -8.69 -6.85 29.33
N LEU A 32 -9.38 -5.88 29.94
CA LEU A 32 -10.70 -5.46 29.48
C LEU A 32 -10.61 -4.74 28.12
N HIS A 33 -9.61 -3.87 27.93
CA HIS A 33 -9.30 -3.24 26.66
C HIS A 33 -8.92 -4.27 25.60
N LEU A 34 -8.17 -5.31 25.96
CA LEU A 34 -7.88 -6.43 25.05
C LEU A 34 -9.17 -7.14 24.62
N VAL A 35 -10.08 -7.47 25.55
CA VAL A 35 -11.37 -8.07 25.21
C VAL A 35 -12.19 -7.14 24.32
N MET A 36 -12.25 -5.85 24.63
CA MET A 36 -12.95 -4.85 23.81
C MET A 36 -12.32 -4.69 22.42
N SER A 37 -11.02 -4.94 22.25
CA SER A 37 -10.33 -4.80 20.97
C SER A 37 -10.83 -5.76 19.90
N PHE A 38 -11.60 -6.79 20.27
CA PHE A 38 -12.25 -7.68 19.32
C PHE A 38 -13.63 -7.19 18.84
N LEU A 39 -14.12 -6.07 19.39
CA LEU A 39 -15.45 -5.52 19.11
C LEU A 39 -15.37 -4.22 18.29
N PRO A 40 -16.36 -3.94 17.40
CA PRO A 40 -16.50 -2.63 16.79
C PRO A 40 -16.93 -1.58 17.83
N MET A 41 -16.61 -0.30 17.59
CA MET A 41 -16.85 0.74 18.62
C MET A 41 -18.29 0.85 19.14
N PRO A 42 -19.36 0.66 18.34
CA PRO A 42 -20.72 0.66 18.88
C PRO A 42 -20.92 -0.38 19.98
N GLU A 43 -20.31 -1.57 19.84
CA GLU A 43 -20.37 -2.64 20.83
C GLU A 43 -19.48 -2.36 22.03
N VAL A 44 -18.28 -1.80 21.79
CA VAL A 44 -17.38 -1.35 22.87
C VAL A 44 -18.11 -0.34 23.77
N VAL A 45 -18.81 0.64 23.20
CA VAL A 45 -19.59 1.60 23.98
C VAL A 45 -20.76 0.91 24.70
N ARG A 46 -21.43 -0.08 24.08
CA ARG A 46 -22.51 -0.86 24.72
C ARG A 46 -22.04 -1.67 25.94
N THR A 47 -20.75 -2.03 26.02
CA THR A 47 -20.22 -2.70 27.22
C THR A 47 -20.36 -1.85 28.49
N SER A 48 -20.54 -0.53 28.36
CA SER A 48 -20.85 0.37 29.48
C SER A 48 -22.11 -0.01 30.27
N LEU A 49 -22.98 -0.85 29.71
CA LEU A 49 -24.19 -1.36 30.33
C LEU A 49 -23.98 -2.64 31.15
N LEU A 50 -22.82 -3.29 31.05
CA LEU A 50 -22.56 -4.58 31.73
C LEU A 50 -22.48 -4.43 33.26
N SER A 51 -21.73 -3.43 33.73
CA SER A 51 -21.62 -3.10 35.15
C SER A 51 -21.10 -1.66 35.34
N PRO A 52 -21.18 -1.09 36.57
CA PRO A 52 -20.63 0.23 36.85
C PRO A 52 -19.14 0.37 36.51
N ARG A 53 -18.36 -0.73 36.58
CA ARG A 53 -16.93 -0.73 36.25
C ARG A 53 -16.66 -0.45 34.77
N TRP A 54 -17.56 -0.90 33.89
CA TRP A 54 -17.41 -0.81 32.44
C TRP A 54 -17.86 0.53 31.86
N ARG A 55 -18.59 1.33 32.66
CA ARG A 55 -19.29 2.55 32.23
C ARG A 55 -18.42 3.50 31.39
N PHE A 56 -17.16 3.67 31.76
CA PHE A 56 -16.22 4.61 31.15
C PHE A 56 -14.97 3.95 30.56
N LEU A 57 -14.87 2.62 30.57
CA LEU A 57 -13.67 1.92 30.08
C LEU A 57 -13.40 2.17 28.59
N TRP A 58 -14.46 2.32 27.81
CA TRP A 58 -14.38 2.62 26.39
C TRP A 58 -13.74 3.99 26.11
N CYS A 59 -13.80 4.95 27.04
CA CYS A 59 -13.25 6.31 26.86
C CYS A 59 -11.72 6.30 26.78
N SER A 60 -11.06 5.28 27.36
CA SER A 60 -9.60 5.18 27.44
C SER A 60 -9.02 4.02 26.63
N THR A 61 -9.79 3.39 25.74
CA THR A 61 -9.25 2.29 24.91
C THR A 61 -8.09 2.80 24.06
N PRO A 62 -7.10 1.95 23.72
CA PRO A 62 -6.00 2.34 22.85
C PRO A 62 -6.37 2.27 21.36
N PHE A 63 -7.64 2.08 21.02
CA PHE A 63 -8.07 1.90 19.63
C PHE A 63 -9.40 2.59 19.30
N ILE A 64 -9.59 2.86 18.02
CA ILE A 64 -10.87 3.23 17.39
C ILE A 64 -11.05 2.30 16.19
N ARG A 65 -12.19 1.61 16.10
CA ARG A 65 -12.56 0.77 14.95
C ARG A 65 -14.02 0.98 14.59
N ILE A 66 -14.23 1.63 13.46
CA ILE A 66 -15.55 2.05 13.01
C ILE A 66 -15.70 1.65 11.56
N ASP A 67 -16.72 0.84 11.30
CA ASP A 67 -17.18 0.53 9.96
C ASP A 67 -18.48 1.29 9.68
N GLY A 68 -18.54 1.97 8.55
CA GLY A 68 -19.73 2.66 8.10
C GLY A 68 -20.88 1.69 7.80
N GLU A 69 -20.57 0.44 7.45
CA GLU A 69 -21.59 -0.59 7.21
C GLU A 69 -22.38 -0.95 8.48
N ASP A 70 -21.83 -0.69 9.67
CA ASP A 70 -22.53 -0.88 10.95
C ASP A 70 -23.67 0.13 11.17
N PHE A 71 -23.77 1.16 10.31
CA PHE A 71 -24.71 2.27 10.47
C PHE A 71 -25.73 2.33 9.33
N VAL A 72 -26.98 2.58 9.69
CA VAL A 72 -28.10 2.69 8.73
C VAL A 72 -27.92 3.86 7.76
N ASP A 73 -27.29 4.94 8.21
CA ASP A 73 -27.02 6.13 7.41
C ASP A 73 -25.81 6.91 7.94
N ASN A 74 -25.22 7.78 7.11
CA ASN A 74 -24.03 8.55 7.49
C ASN A 74 -24.27 9.56 8.62
N ARG A 75 -25.50 10.07 8.79
CA ARG A 75 -25.76 11.02 9.87
C ARG A 75 -25.63 10.34 11.23
N LYS A 76 -26.09 9.09 11.34
CA LYS A 76 -25.89 8.28 12.55
C LYS A 76 -24.43 7.94 12.78
N LEU A 77 -23.70 7.59 11.72
CA LEU A 77 -22.25 7.38 11.78
C LEU A 77 -21.54 8.63 12.29
N GLU A 78 -21.76 9.79 11.65
CA GLU A 78 -21.15 11.06 12.01
C GLU A 78 -21.47 11.46 13.45
N ASN A 79 -22.73 11.39 13.85
CA ASN A 79 -23.14 11.70 15.22
C ASN A 79 -22.48 10.76 16.23
N PHE A 80 -22.39 9.46 15.91
CA PHE A 80 -21.72 8.50 16.77
C PHE A 80 -20.23 8.81 16.92
N ILE A 81 -19.53 9.06 15.81
CA ILE A 81 -18.10 9.41 15.83
C ILE A 81 -17.91 10.71 16.59
N ASP A 82 -18.67 11.76 16.29
CA ASP A 82 -18.52 13.06 16.94
C ASP A 82 -18.73 12.95 18.47
N CYS A 83 -19.73 12.18 18.92
CA CYS A 83 -19.92 11.88 20.34
C CYS A 83 -18.78 11.04 20.93
N LEU A 84 -18.31 10.02 20.19
CA LEU A 84 -17.22 9.16 20.62
C LEU A 84 -15.93 9.96 20.84
N LEU A 85 -15.58 10.83 19.90
CA LEU A 85 -14.39 11.66 19.97
C LEU A 85 -14.52 12.73 21.06
N LEU A 86 -15.71 13.33 21.24
CA LEU A 86 -15.96 14.34 22.28
C LEU A 86 -15.84 13.77 23.70
N LEU A 87 -16.27 12.53 23.90
CA LEU A 87 -16.33 11.88 25.21
C LEU A 87 -15.09 11.02 25.52
N ARG A 88 -14.13 10.96 24.61
CA ARG A 88 -12.88 10.22 24.82
C ARG A 88 -12.03 10.91 25.88
N ASP A 89 -11.29 10.11 26.64
CA ASP A 89 -10.27 10.63 27.56
C ASP A 89 -9.14 11.30 26.76
N TYR A 90 -8.97 12.61 26.94
CA TYR A 90 -7.96 13.42 26.25
C TYR A 90 -6.51 13.00 26.58
N THR A 91 -6.30 12.30 27.70
CA THR A 91 -4.97 11.83 28.12
C THR A 91 -4.60 10.47 27.53
N ALA A 92 -5.61 9.70 27.10
CA ALA A 92 -5.41 8.37 26.56
C ALA A 92 -4.84 8.43 25.13
N SER A 93 -3.74 7.72 24.92
CA SER A 93 -3.13 7.57 23.59
C SER A 93 -3.82 6.48 22.77
N LEU A 94 -3.86 6.69 21.47
CA LEU A 94 -4.28 5.70 20.48
C LEU A 94 -3.04 4.95 19.97
N ASP A 95 -3.10 3.63 19.98
CA ASP A 95 -2.22 2.80 19.18
C ASP A 95 -2.77 2.69 17.74
N GLU A 96 -4.09 2.59 17.60
CA GLU A 96 -4.74 2.29 16.32
C GLU A 96 -6.04 3.09 16.11
N ALA A 97 -6.21 3.67 14.92
CA ALA A 97 -7.48 4.23 14.48
C ALA A 97 -7.83 3.71 13.09
N ARG A 98 -8.89 2.89 13.01
CA ARG A 98 -9.49 2.40 11.78
C ARG A 98 -10.86 3.05 11.60
N ILE A 99 -11.03 3.82 10.53
CA ILE A 99 -12.27 4.54 10.27
C ILE A 99 -12.64 4.31 8.81
N SER A 100 -13.75 3.62 8.59
CA SER A 100 -14.23 3.28 7.25
C SER A 100 -15.57 3.93 6.94
N PRO A 101 -15.62 5.20 6.48
CA PRO A 101 -16.87 5.86 6.17
C PRO A 101 -17.51 5.38 4.85
N CYS A 102 -18.84 5.18 4.84
CA CYS A 102 -19.58 4.78 3.62
C CYS A 102 -19.70 5.91 2.58
N CYS A 103 -19.98 7.14 3.01
CA CYS A 103 -19.80 8.35 2.19
C CYS A 103 -19.88 9.58 3.10
N VAL A 104 -18.76 10.31 3.23
CA VAL A 104 -18.65 11.41 4.19
C VAL A 104 -18.04 12.63 3.51
N ASP A 105 -18.50 13.82 3.92
CA ASP A 105 -17.88 15.07 3.52
C ASP A 105 -16.41 15.12 3.96
N CYS A 106 -15.55 15.68 3.11
CA CYS A 106 -14.10 15.75 3.26
C CYS A 106 -13.71 16.45 4.58
N THR A 107 -14.55 17.38 5.04
CA THR A 107 -14.34 18.17 6.26
C THR A 107 -14.40 17.31 7.52
N LYS A 108 -15.38 16.41 7.64
CA LYS A 108 -15.59 15.53 8.81
C LYS A 108 -14.46 14.50 8.95
N CYS A 109 -14.09 13.83 7.86
CA CYS A 109 -12.99 12.88 7.87
C CYS A 109 -11.68 13.52 8.35
N SER A 110 -11.40 14.74 7.89
CA SER A 110 -10.22 15.49 8.34
C SER A 110 -10.26 15.77 9.85
N VAL A 111 -11.42 16.09 10.43
CA VAL A 111 -11.57 16.27 11.88
C VAL A 111 -11.27 14.97 12.64
N TRP A 112 -11.76 13.84 12.15
CA TRP A 112 -11.53 12.53 12.79
C TRP A 112 -10.06 12.10 12.73
N ILE A 113 -9.42 12.29 11.57
CA ILE A 113 -7.98 12.04 11.41
C ILE A 113 -7.18 12.92 12.37
N ARG A 114 -7.51 14.22 12.44
CA ARG A 114 -6.83 15.15 13.35
C ARG A 114 -6.98 14.74 14.80
N HIS A 115 -8.17 14.33 15.21
CA HIS A 115 -8.39 13.82 16.56
C HIS A 115 -7.49 12.60 16.84
N ALA A 116 -7.43 11.64 15.91
CA ALA A 116 -6.54 10.49 16.09
C ALA A 116 -5.07 10.91 16.26
N ILE A 117 -4.60 11.86 15.44
CA ILE A 117 -3.23 12.39 15.53
C ILE A 117 -2.98 13.12 16.87
N MET A 118 -3.94 13.92 17.36
CA MET A 118 -3.81 14.58 18.68
C MET A 118 -3.65 13.57 19.80
N HIS A 119 -4.30 12.42 19.68
CA HIS A 119 -4.19 11.30 20.61
C HIS A 119 -3.01 10.37 20.30
N LYS A 120 -1.97 10.86 19.61
CA LYS A 120 -0.70 10.14 19.39
C LYS A 120 -0.84 8.82 18.65
N VAL A 121 -1.82 8.72 17.74
CA VAL A 121 -2.05 7.50 16.94
C VAL A 121 -0.79 7.01 16.24
N ARG A 122 -0.53 5.70 16.32
CA ARG A 122 0.61 5.05 15.65
C ARG A 122 0.23 4.44 14.31
N LEU A 123 -0.95 3.82 14.23
CA LEU A 123 -1.51 3.23 13.01
C LEU A 123 -2.82 3.94 12.66
N LEU A 124 -2.82 4.64 11.53
CA LEU A 124 -4.01 5.27 10.96
C LEU A 124 -4.43 4.49 9.71
N ASP A 125 -5.63 3.92 9.73
CA ASP A 125 -6.23 3.16 8.63
C ASP A 125 -7.56 3.80 8.25
N ILE A 126 -7.65 4.36 7.06
CA ILE A 126 -8.85 5.05 6.59
C ILE A 126 -9.29 4.44 5.26
N SER A 127 -10.51 3.90 5.24
CA SER A 127 -11.05 3.21 4.06
C SER A 127 -12.40 3.77 3.63
N GLY A 128 -12.46 4.45 2.50
CA GLY A 128 -13.74 4.93 1.96
C GLY A 128 -13.60 6.06 0.95
N PRO A 129 -14.69 6.39 0.24
CA PRO A 129 -14.71 7.44 -0.79
C PRO A 129 -14.69 8.82 -0.13
N LEU A 130 -13.51 9.29 0.24
CA LEU A 130 -13.28 10.57 0.91
C LEU A 130 -12.20 11.38 0.20
N SER A 131 -12.20 12.70 0.37
CA SER A 131 -11.13 13.54 -0.15
C SER A 131 -10.23 14.06 0.97
N LEU A 132 -8.91 13.86 0.82
CA LEU A 132 -7.90 14.38 1.74
C LEU A 132 -7.08 15.46 1.06
N ASP A 133 -6.86 16.55 1.77
CA ASP A 133 -5.95 17.61 1.35
C ASP A 133 -4.80 17.78 2.35
N LYS A 134 -3.94 18.76 2.10
CA LYS A 134 -2.80 19.12 2.97
C LYS A 134 -3.19 19.43 4.42
N THR A 135 -4.47 19.67 4.72
CA THR A 135 -4.93 20.02 6.06
C THR A 135 -5.35 18.80 6.86
N ALA A 136 -5.60 17.65 6.21
CA ALA A 136 -6.06 16.44 6.88
C ALA A 136 -5.07 15.93 7.93
N ILE A 137 -3.77 16.09 7.66
CA ILE A 137 -2.68 15.61 8.52
C ILE A 137 -1.85 16.82 8.98
N PHE A 138 -1.49 16.82 10.26
CA PHE A 138 -0.58 17.80 10.85
C PHE A 138 0.61 17.08 11.51
N PRO A 139 1.67 17.81 11.92
CA PRO A 139 2.89 17.21 12.44
C PRO A 139 2.65 16.18 13.56
N SER A 140 3.26 15.00 13.43
CA SER A 140 3.09 13.89 14.36
C SER A 140 4.40 13.17 14.63
N GLN A 141 4.74 13.02 15.91
CA GLN A 141 5.92 12.27 16.38
C GLN A 141 5.64 10.79 16.63
N HIS A 142 4.40 10.33 16.37
CA HIS A 142 3.95 8.99 16.74
C HIS A 142 3.41 8.19 15.54
N LEU A 143 3.00 8.87 14.46
CA LEU A 143 2.38 8.26 13.30
C LEU A 143 3.38 7.41 12.51
N LYS A 144 3.32 6.10 12.70
CA LYS A 144 4.26 5.12 12.16
C LYS A 144 3.75 4.46 10.89
N THR A 145 2.45 4.25 10.79
CA THR A 145 1.80 3.54 9.68
C THR A 145 0.56 4.29 9.25
N ILE A 146 0.45 4.54 7.94
CA ILE A 146 -0.73 5.11 7.31
C ILE A 146 -1.19 4.15 6.23
N ARG A 147 -2.46 3.77 6.27
CA ARG A 147 -3.14 3.04 5.20
C ARG A 147 -4.35 3.84 4.76
N LEU A 148 -4.42 4.09 3.46
CA LEU A 148 -5.53 4.78 2.84
C LEU A 148 -6.09 3.87 1.76
N GLN A 149 -7.39 3.66 1.81
CA GLN A 149 -8.11 2.87 0.83
C GLN A 149 -9.26 3.69 0.23
N ALA A 150 -9.41 3.65 -1.10
CA ALA A 150 -10.48 4.33 -1.84
C ALA A 150 -10.50 5.87 -1.69
N ALA A 151 -9.41 6.50 -1.25
CA ALA A 151 -9.33 7.94 -1.00
C ALA A 151 -8.93 8.77 -2.24
N MET A 152 -9.52 9.96 -2.38
CA MET A 152 -9.12 11.02 -3.32
C MET A 152 -8.09 11.94 -2.67
N LEU A 153 -6.83 11.82 -3.06
CA LEU A 153 -5.71 12.60 -2.53
C LEU A 153 -5.52 13.88 -3.36
N ARG A 154 -5.81 15.02 -2.75
CA ARG A 154 -5.65 16.35 -3.35
C ARG A 154 -4.23 16.86 -3.24
N HIS A 155 -3.95 17.90 -4.03
CA HIS A 155 -2.62 18.48 -4.09
C HIS A 155 -2.03 18.82 -2.73
N GLY A 156 -0.81 18.35 -2.48
CA GLY A 156 -0.03 18.66 -1.28
C GLY A 156 -0.37 17.81 -0.06
N PHE A 157 -1.21 16.77 -0.21
CA PHE A 157 -1.51 15.81 0.86
C PHE A 157 -0.23 15.16 1.43
N PHE A 158 0.77 14.86 0.59
CA PHE A 158 2.01 14.22 1.05
C PHE A 158 2.98 15.18 1.74
N ARG A 159 2.78 16.50 1.70
CA ARG A 159 3.72 17.46 2.31
C ARG A 159 3.92 17.21 3.81
N PRO A 160 2.88 17.09 4.64
CA PRO A 160 3.06 16.78 6.06
C PRO A 160 3.70 15.39 6.29
N LEU A 161 3.45 14.43 5.40
CA LEU A 161 4.02 13.09 5.50
C LEU A 161 5.52 13.07 5.22
N ASN A 162 5.98 13.93 4.30
CA ASN A 162 7.38 14.03 3.92
C ASN A 162 8.23 14.73 4.99
N TYR A 163 7.68 15.77 5.63
CA TYR A 163 8.48 16.69 6.46
C TYR A 163 8.09 16.69 7.94
N ASP A 164 6.84 16.37 8.28
CA ASP A 164 6.29 16.58 9.62
C ASP A 164 5.99 15.28 10.38
N CYS A 165 6.28 14.11 9.78
CA CYS A 165 6.07 12.78 10.36
C CYS A 165 7.38 11.97 10.39
N PRO A 166 8.32 12.25 11.31
CA PRO A 166 9.68 11.69 11.30
C PRO A 166 9.79 10.21 11.68
N VAL A 167 8.69 9.58 12.10
CA VAL A 167 8.64 8.15 12.46
C VAL A 167 7.79 7.33 11.50
N LEU A 168 7.33 7.93 10.39
CA LEU A 168 6.52 7.25 9.39
C LEU A 168 7.36 6.19 8.65
N GLU A 169 7.09 4.91 8.92
CA GLU A 169 7.82 3.79 8.32
C GLU A 169 7.04 3.09 7.21
N HIS A 170 5.70 3.13 7.26
CA HIS A 170 4.83 2.39 6.35
C HIS A 170 3.74 3.29 5.77
N LEU A 171 3.67 3.36 4.43
CA LEU A 171 2.63 4.04 3.70
C LEU A 171 1.98 3.07 2.72
N GLY A 172 0.71 2.75 2.96
CA GLY A 172 -0.13 1.93 2.10
C GLY A 172 -1.22 2.75 1.44
N LEU A 173 -1.31 2.70 0.13
CA LEU A 173 -2.30 3.38 -0.70
C LEU A 173 -2.97 2.33 -1.57
N GLU A 174 -4.28 2.21 -1.47
CA GLU A 174 -5.05 1.20 -2.19
C GLU A 174 -6.29 1.82 -2.82
N LEU A 175 -6.55 1.60 -4.10
CA LEU A 175 -7.71 2.19 -4.78
C LEU A 175 -7.78 3.73 -4.67
N CYS A 176 -6.65 4.41 -4.45
CA CYS A 176 -6.60 5.85 -4.29
C CYS A 176 -6.51 6.59 -5.64
N THR A 177 -7.08 7.78 -5.70
CA THR A 177 -6.99 8.70 -6.86
C THR A 177 -6.14 9.92 -6.49
N PHE A 178 -5.15 10.24 -7.32
CA PHE A 178 -4.24 11.36 -7.08
C PHE A 178 -4.60 12.53 -7.98
N TRP A 179 -4.69 13.73 -7.40
CA TRP A 179 -5.00 14.96 -8.12
C TRP A 179 -3.81 15.92 -8.09
N GLY A 180 -2.96 15.86 -9.11
CA GLY A 180 -1.82 16.75 -9.28
C GLY A 180 -0.47 16.04 -9.23
N HIS A 181 0.60 16.82 -9.33
CA HIS A 181 1.95 16.32 -9.16
C HIS A 181 2.26 16.15 -7.68
N GLU A 182 2.46 14.90 -7.28
CA GLU A 182 2.76 14.55 -5.90
C GLU A 182 4.17 13.98 -5.76
N GLU A 183 4.76 14.21 -4.59
CA GLU A 183 6.09 13.74 -4.23
C GLU A 183 5.99 12.94 -2.93
N ILE A 184 6.58 11.75 -2.92
CA ILE A 184 6.78 10.94 -1.71
C ILE A 184 8.28 10.91 -1.44
N SER A 185 8.72 11.65 -0.43
CA SER A 185 10.14 11.84 -0.09
C SER A 185 10.45 11.78 1.41
N SER A 186 9.54 11.19 2.18
CA SER A 186 9.73 10.97 3.61
C SER A 186 11.03 10.19 3.91
N ARG A 187 11.85 10.73 4.81
CA ARG A 187 13.16 10.16 5.18
C ARG A 187 13.06 8.95 6.11
N SER A 188 11.94 8.77 6.82
CA SER A 188 11.71 7.63 7.70
C SER A 188 11.04 6.45 7.00
N LEU A 189 10.52 6.66 5.79
CA LEU A 189 9.71 5.66 5.09
C LEU A 189 10.56 4.47 4.67
N LYS A 190 10.13 3.28 5.08
CA LYS A 190 10.78 1.98 4.78
C LYS A 190 9.97 1.18 3.77
N VAL A 191 8.64 1.23 3.88
CA VAL A 191 7.73 0.44 3.03
C VAL A 191 6.70 1.36 2.38
N LEU A 192 6.67 1.32 1.05
CA LEU A 192 5.68 2.00 0.22
C LEU A 192 4.90 0.96 -0.57
N HIS A 193 3.60 0.91 -0.35
CA HIS A 193 2.68 0.05 -1.08
C HIS A 193 1.63 0.92 -1.77
N ILE A 194 1.52 0.79 -3.09
CA ILE A 194 0.54 1.45 -3.95
C ILE A 194 -0.14 0.34 -4.74
N SER A 195 -1.45 0.18 -4.62
CA SER A 195 -2.18 -0.87 -5.32
C SER A 195 -3.49 -0.35 -5.91
N ARG A 196 -3.75 -0.66 -7.18
CA ARG A 196 -5.00 -0.33 -7.87
C ARG A 196 -5.35 1.17 -7.82
N CYS A 197 -4.32 2.02 -7.76
CA CYS A 197 -4.49 3.47 -7.70
C CYS A 197 -4.59 4.08 -9.11
N TYR A 198 -5.05 5.32 -9.18
CA TYR A 198 -5.16 6.11 -10.41
C TYR A 198 -4.37 7.43 -10.25
N LEU A 199 -3.38 7.64 -11.13
CA LEU A 199 -2.42 8.75 -11.01
C LEU A 199 -2.52 9.72 -12.20
N THR A 200 -2.86 10.98 -11.94
CA THR A 200 -2.80 12.08 -12.93
C THR A 200 -2.11 13.32 -12.33
N PRO A 201 -1.05 13.91 -12.92
CA PRO A 201 -0.26 13.52 -14.11
C PRO A 201 0.99 12.69 -13.77
N SER A 202 1.77 12.99 -12.73
CA SER A 202 2.97 12.20 -12.37
C SER A 202 3.24 12.13 -10.86
N LEU A 203 3.83 11.02 -10.43
CA LEU A 203 4.27 10.77 -9.05
C LEU A 203 5.80 10.66 -8.99
N LEU A 204 6.41 11.47 -8.15
CA LEU A 204 7.84 11.43 -7.85
C LEU A 204 8.08 10.67 -6.53
N ILE A 205 8.93 9.65 -6.55
CA ILE A 205 9.31 8.88 -5.36
C ILE A 205 10.80 9.09 -5.10
N CYS A 206 11.12 9.74 -3.97
CA CYS A 206 12.46 10.16 -3.55
C CYS A 206 12.75 9.77 -2.08
N ALA A 207 12.48 8.51 -1.71
CA ALA A 207 12.61 8.04 -0.33
C ALA A 207 13.90 7.21 -0.15
N ARG A 208 14.97 7.85 0.35
CA ARG A 208 16.31 7.25 0.48
C ARG A 208 16.37 5.96 1.31
N ASN A 209 15.59 5.91 2.39
CA ASN A 209 15.57 4.81 3.34
C ASN A 209 14.49 3.76 3.01
N LEU A 210 13.88 3.85 1.82
CA LEU A 210 12.87 2.91 1.36
C LEU A 210 13.53 1.56 1.06
N THR A 211 13.13 0.50 1.76
CA THR A 211 13.62 -0.87 1.58
C THR A 211 12.69 -1.70 0.71
N ASN A 212 11.39 -1.41 0.76
CA ASN A 212 10.36 -2.17 0.05
C ASN A 212 9.44 -1.23 -0.74
N LEU A 213 9.41 -1.40 -2.06
CA LEU A 213 8.51 -0.71 -2.96
C LEU A 213 7.55 -1.70 -3.61
N SER A 214 6.25 -1.45 -3.54
CA SER A 214 5.24 -2.23 -4.23
C SER A 214 4.29 -1.30 -4.96
N ILE A 215 4.23 -1.36 -6.28
CA ILE A 215 3.30 -0.61 -7.12
C ILE A 215 2.56 -1.64 -7.96
N LEU A 216 1.32 -1.95 -7.61
CA LEU A 216 0.57 -3.06 -8.20
C LEU A 216 -0.68 -2.54 -8.90
N ASP A 217 -0.96 -3.08 -10.09
CA ASP A 217 -2.20 -2.93 -10.83
C ASP A 217 -2.70 -1.48 -10.93
N THR A 218 -1.77 -0.53 -11.06
CA THR A 218 -2.05 0.91 -10.98
C THR A 218 -2.12 1.54 -12.38
N ASP A 219 -3.06 2.47 -12.60
CA ASP A 219 -3.22 3.24 -13.85
C ASP A 219 -2.50 4.60 -13.74
N ILE A 220 -1.67 4.94 -14.74
CA ILE A 220 -0.54 5.86 -14.56
C ILE A 220 -0.40 6.87 -15.70
N GLY A 221 -0.34 8.17 -15.35
CA GLY A 221 0.18 9.24 -16.20
C GLY A 221 1.72 9.39 -16.18
N GLY A 222 2.40 8.94 -15.11
CA GLY A 222 3.85 8.69 -15.08
C GLY A 222 4.47 8.57 -13.68
N ILE A 223 5.37 7.59 -13.48
CA ILE A 223 6.12 7.45 -12.22
C ILE A 223 7.61 7.72 -12.47
N VAL A 224 8.18 8.57 -11.63
CA VAL A 224 9.61 8.89 -11.61
C VAL A 224 10.16 8.47 -10.26
N THR A 225 11.24 7.70 -10.27
CA THR A 225 11.94 7.30 -9.04
C THR A 225 13.33 7.92 -9.03
N ARG A 226 13.75 8.43 -7.88
CA ARG A 226 15.10 8.97 -7.68
C ARG A 226 15.58 8.62 -6.27
N ASP A 227 16.89 8.43 -6.10
CA ASP A 227 17.53 8.25 -4.79
C ASP A 227 16.83 7.22 -3.88
N LEU A 228 16.61 6.00 -4.38
CA LEU A 228 16.13 4.85 -3.60
C LEU A 228 17.31 3.95 -3.20
N SER A 229 18.35 4.53 -2.60
CA SER A 229 19.63 3.84 -2.38
C SER A 229 19.57 2.68 -1.39
N SER A 230 18.58 2.64 -0.49
CA SER A 230 18.38 1.53 0.47
C SER A 230 17.42 0.44 -0.02
N LEU A 231 16.99 0.48 -1.29
CA LEU A 231 15.97 -0.40 -1.81
C LEU A 231 16.47 -1.86 -1.85
N VAL A 232 15.71 -2.76 -1.24
CA VAL A 232 16.02 -4.20 -1.19
C VAL A 232 15.11 -4.97 -2.13
N THR A 233 13.81 -4.70 -2.06
CA THR A 233 12.79 -5.39 -2.86
C THR A 233 11.91 -4.39 -3.59
N ALA A 234 11.65 -4.62 -4.87
CA ALA A 234 10.63 -3.87 -5.61
C ALA A 234 9.71 -4.80 -6.40
N SER A 235 8.41 -4.54 -6.35
CA SER A 235 7.40 -5.24 -7.15
C SER A 235 6.55 -4.22 -7.90
N ILE A 236 6.48 -4.36 -9.23
CA ILE A 236 5.83 -3.40 -10.12
C ILE A 236 4.88 -4.16 -11.05
N SER A 237 3.61 -3.76 -11.08
CA SER A 237 2.56 -4.19 -11.99
C SER A 237 1.75 -2.95 -12.36
N LEU A 238 1.59 -2.64 -13.65
CA LEU A 238 0.88 -1.45 -14.12
C LEU A 238 -0.26 -1.87 -15.04
N ILE A 239 -1.40 -1.16 -15.02
CA ILE A 239 -2.55 -1.44 -15.90
C ILE A 239 -2.50 -0.49 -17.11
N SER A 240 -2.61 -1.07 -18.30
CA SER A 240 -2.63 -0.33 -19.57
C SER A 240 -4.07 -0.08 -20.05
N LYS A 241 -4.82 0.80 -19.38
CA LYS A 241 -6.11 1.25 -19.92
C LYS A 241 -6.06 2.64 -20.53
N HIS A 242 -5.09 3.50 -20.18
CA HIS A 242 -5.13 4.93 -20.58
C HIS A 242 -3.91 5.44 -21.36
N PHE A 243 -2.99 4.57 -21.83
CA PHE A 243 -1.92 4.97 -22.76
C PHE A 243 -2.44 5.43 -24.15
N TYR A 244 -3.75 5.41 -24.39
CA TYR A 244 -4.37 5.73 -25.68
C TYR A 244 -4.60 7.23 -25.92
N HIS A 245 -4.34 8.11 -24.96
CA HIS A 245 -4.61 9.54 -25.16
C HIS A 245 -3.65 10.49 -24.43
N SER A 246 -2.43 10.63 -24.95
CA SER A 246 -1.85 11.94 -25.24
C SER A 246 -0.50 11.78 -25.95
N ASP A 247 -0.47 12.09 -27.24
CA ASP A 247 0.75 12.42 -28.01
C ASP A 247 1.40 13.75 -27.55
N THR A 248 1.04 14.26 -26.37
CA THR A 248 1.50 15.53 -25.82
C THR A 248 2.13 15.32 -24.46
N VAL A 249 3.45 15.49 -24.41
CA VAL A 249 4.35 15.34 -23.25
C VAL A 249 4.69 13.89 -22.90
N VAL A 250 5.60 13.32 -23.70
CA VAL A 250 6.32 12.07 -23.38
C VAL A 250 7.23 12.33 -22.17
N VAL A 251 6.70 12.20 -20.95
CA VAL A 251 7.55 12.15 -19.76
C VAL A 251 8.28 10.82 -19.80
N GLY A 252 9.61 10.85 -19.97
CA GLY A 252 10.43 9.67 -19.76
C GLY A 252 10.14 9.12 -18.37
N HIS A 253 9.54 7.93 -18.28
CA HIS A 253 9.29 7.30 -17.01
C HIS A 253 10.64 6.77 -16.49
N HIS A 254 11.35 7.62 -15.75
CA HIS A 254 12.57 7.30 -15.00
C HIS A 254 12.25 6.40 -13.79
N LEU A 255 11.42 5.39 -14.03
CA LEU A 255 11.00 4.40 -13.04
C LEU A 255 12.12 3.43 -12.74
N LEU A 256 12.99 3.12 -13.71
CA LEU A 256 14.09 2.16 -13.53
C LEU A 256 15.27 2.76 -12.76
N ASP A 257 15.45 4.09 -12.81
CA ASP A 257 16.60 4.78 -12.23
C ASP A 257 16.76 4.50 -10.73
N GLY A 258 15.67 4.57 -9.97
CA GLY A 258 15.64 4.26 -8.54
C GLY A 258 15.71 2.76 -8.23
N LEU A 259 15.34 1.88 -9.15
CA LEU A 259 15.27 0.44 -8.90
C LEU A 259 16.62 -0.28 -8.95
N SER A 260 17.64 0.39 -9.48
CA SER A 260 19.02 -0.11 -9.65
C SER A 260 19.65 -0.74 -8.40
N HIS A 261 19.25 -0.28 -7.21
CA HIS A 261 19.82 -0.72 -5.94
C HIS A 261 19.19 -2.02 -5.41
N ALA A 262 18.04 -2.43 -5.97
CA ALA A 262 17.28 -3.59 -5.48
C ALA A 262 18.03 -4.91 -5.65
N THR A 263 17.86 -5.79 -4.66
CA THR A 263 18.38 -7.17 -4.68
C THR A 263 17.37 -8.17 -5.27
N THR A 264 16.08 -7.86 -5.13
CA THR A 264 14.96 -8.62 -5.65
C THR A 264 14.03 -7.68 -6.40
N LEU A 265 13.73 -8.01 -7.66
CA LEU A 265 12.87 -7.19 -8.51
C LEU A 265 11.80 -8.07 -9.14
N GLU A 266 10.53 -7.66 -9.00
CA GLU A 266 9.41 -8.26 -9.71
C GLU A 266 8.78 -7.23 -10.65
N LEU A 267 8.75 -7.54 -11.94
CA LEU A 267 8.20 -6.68 -13.00
C LEU A 267 7.09 -7.43 -13.75
N HIS A 268 5.86 -7.22 -13.32
CA HIS A 268 4.65 -7.78 -13.91
C HIS A 268 4.04 -6.82 -14.96
N ALA A 269 3.42 -7.40 -15.98
CA ALA A 269 2.82 -6.70 -17.13
C ALA A 269 1.45 -6.07 -16.78
N PRO A 270 0.89 -5.18 -17.65
CA PRO A 270 1.50 -4.56 -18.84
C PRO A 270 2.29 -3.28 -18.55
N LEU A 271 3.60 -3.34 -18.77
CA LEU A 271 4.44 -2.16 -19.00
C LEU A 271 4.34 -1.84 -20.50
N HIS A 272 3.75 -0.71 -20.89
CA HIS A 272 3.62 -0.38 -22.32
C HIS A 272 5.00 -0.33 -22.99
N GLU A 273 5.17 -1.13 -24.04
CA GLU A 273 6.42 -1.36 -24.77
C GLU A 273 7.15 -0.05 -25.11
N ARG A 274 6.47 0.96 -25.64
CA ARG A 274 7.15 2.23 -25.98
C ARG A 274 7.65 3.02 -24.78
N ALA A 275 7.01 2.93 -23.62
CA ALA A 275 7.43 3.68 -22.44
C ALA A 275 8.63 3.01 -21.76
N PHE A 276 8.53 1.69 -21.59
CA PHE A 276 9.55 0.89 -20.95
C PHE A 276 10.76 0.65 -21.87
N GLU A 277 10.55 0.29 -23.14
CA GLU A 277 11.64 0.13 -24.11
C GLU A 277 12.38 1.42 -24.40
N ARG A 278 11.73 2.59 -24.32
CA ARG A 278 12.44 3.88 -24.41
C ARG A 278 13.31 4.13 -23.18
N GLY A 279 12.94 3.59 -22.00
CA GLY A 279 13.73 3.67 -20.78
C GLY A 279 14.86 2.64 -20.69
N LEU A 280 14.79 1.52 -21.42
CA LEU A 280 15.80 0.45 -21.42
C LEU A 280 17.21 0.89 -21.90
N PRO A 281 17.35 1.74 -22.94
CA PRO A 281 18.65 2.30 -23.32
C PRO A 281 19.32 3.10 -22.19
N THR A 282 18.52 3.85 -21.43
CA THR A 282 18.98 4.67 -20.29
C THR A 282 18.92 3.92 -18.96
N CYS A 283 18.59 2.63 -18.97
CA CYS A 283 18.44 1.83 -17.76
C CYS A 283 19.78 1.74 -17.01
N PRO A 284 19.80 1.93 -15.69
CA PRO A 284 21.00 1.74 -14.88
C PRO A 284 21.47 0.28 -14.87
N MET A 285 22.70 0.06 -14.41
CA MET A 285 23.18 -1.28 -14.06
C MET A 285 22.51 -1.76 -12.77
N PHE A 286 22.05 -3.00 -12.76
CA PHE A 286 21.47 -3.69 -11.60
C PHE A 286 22.55 -4.53 -10.91
N SER A 287 23.59 -3.87 -10.39
CA SER A 287 24.76 -4.55 -9.82
C SER A 287 24.45 -5.39 -8.59
N ASN A 288 23.37 -5.09 -7.85
CA ASN A 288 23.01 -5.81 -6.63
C ASN A 288 21.92 -6.88 -6.85
N LEU A 289 21.37 -6.98 -8.07
CA LEU A 289 20.21 -7.81 -8.34
C LEU A 289 20.59 -9.29 -8.35
N THR A 290 19.91 -10.07 -7.50
CA THR A 290 20.14 -11.52 -7.34
C THR A 290 18.94 -12.36 -7.76
N SER A 291 17.74 -11.81 -7.65
CA SER A 291 16.48 -12.46 -8.01
C SER A 291 15.60 -11.53 -8.86
N LEU A 292 15.17 -12.02 -10.01
CA LEU A 292 14.35 -11.28 -10.97
C LEU A 292 13.11 -12.09 -11.35
N VAL A 293 11.93 -11.48 -11.22
CA VAL A 293 10.65 -12.02 -11.68
C VAL A 293 10.12 -11.16 -12.81
N LEU A 294 9.80 -11.76 -13.96
CA LEU A 294 9.29 -11.06 -15.14
C LEU A 294 7.92 -11.60 -15.55
N GLY A 295 7.04 -10.72 -16.02
CA GLY A 295 5.72 -11.05 -16.56
C GLY A 295 5.71 -11.32 -18.06
N ASP A 296 4.50 -11.41 -18.64
CA ASP A 296 4.27 -11.74 -20.07
C ASP A 296 4.95 -10.80 -21.10
N TRP A 297 5.25 -9.56 -20.71
CA TRP A 297 5.78 -8.52 -21.60
C TRP A 297 7.18 -8.82 -22.16
N VAL A 298 7.91 -9.79 -21.59
CA VAL A 298 9.19 -10.25 -22.13
C VAL A 298 9.06 -11.05 -23.43
N MET A 299 7.84 -11.50 -23.76
CA MET A 299 7.56 -12.32 -24.94
C MET A 299 7.48 -11.49 -26.23
N THR A 300 8.26 -10.42 -26.37
CA THR A 300 8.40 -9.68 -27.65
C THR A 300 8.97 -10.61 -28.73
N ALA A 301 8.86 -10.23 -30.01
CA ALA A 301 9.30 -11.08 -31.12
C ALA A 301 10.79 -11.47 -31.03
N ASP A 302 11.61 -10.59 -30.46
CA ASP A 302 13.07 -10.72 -30.36
C ASP A 302 13.58 -10.88 -28.92
N PHE A 303 12.69 -10.94 -27.92
CA PHE A 303 13.04 -10.94 -26.50
C PHE A 303 13.97 -9.78 -26.09
N TYR A 304 13.96 -8.67 -26.83
CA TYR A 304 14.85 -7.53 -26.57
C TYR A 304 14.78 -7.02 -25.11
N PRO A 305 13.59 -6.86 -24.50
CA PRO A 305 13.51 -6.36 -23.13
C PRO A 305 14.13 -7.33 -22.10
N LEU A 306 13.98 -8.64 -22.33
CA LEU A 306 14.62 -9.68 -21.53
C LEU A 306 16.15 -9.57 -21.64
N HIS A 307 16.68 -9.56 -22.87
CA HIS A 307 18.12 -9.48 -23.10
C HIS A 307 18.74 -8.19 -22.52
N SER A 308 18.04 -7.06 -22.64
CA SER A 308 18.52 -5.76 -22.14
C SER A 308 18.70 -5.76 -20.62
N ILE A 309 17.75 -6.34 -19.87
CA ILE A 309 17.86 -6.43 -18.40
C ILE A 309 18.94 -7.43 -17.99
N LEU A 310 19.01 -8.59 -18.66
CA LEU A 310 20.02 -9.60 -18.35
C LEU A 310 21.44 -9.06 -18.56
N GLN A 311 21.72 -8.34 -19.64
CA GLN A 311 23.02 -7.71 -19.89
C GLN A 311 23.43 -6.65 -18.86
N ARG A 312 22.48 -6.18 -18.03
CA ARG A 312 22.71 -5.16 -16.99
C ARG A 312 22.69 -5.75 -15.58
N SER A 313 22.64 -7.07 -15.43
CA SER A 313 22.37 -7.75 -14.16
C SER A 313 23.41 -8.82 -13.85
N ASP A 314 24.70 -8.46 -13.79
CA ASP A 314 25.84 -9.42 -13.73
C ASP A 314 25.78 -10.42 -12.57
N ASN A 315 25.16 -10.06 -11.44
CA ASN A 315 25.09 -10.87 -10.22
C ASN A 315 23.78 -11.68 -10.09
N LEU A 316 22.97 -11.74 -11.15
CA LEU A 316 21.68 -12.43 -11.14
C LEU A 316 21.85 -13.95 -10.99
N LYS A 317 21.23 -14.52 -9.96
CA LYS A 317 21.26 -15.95 -9.65
C LYS A 317 19.95 -16.66 -9.97
N GLU A 318 18.82 -15.96 -9.82
CA GLU A 318 17.49 -16.52 -10.01
C GLU A 318 16.67 -15.69 -10.99
N LEU A 319 16.15 -16.37 -12.01
CA LEU A 319 15.21 -15.79 -12.96
C LEU A 319 13.90 -16.57 -12.91
N THR A 320 12.80 -15.88 -12.68
CA THR A 320 11.45 -16.44 -12.76
C THR A 320 10.65 -15.69 -13.82
N VAL A 321 10.06 -16.41 -14.77
CA VAL A 321 9.15 -15.84 -15.78
C VAL A 321 7.74 -16.33 -15.48
N LYS A 322 6.83 -15.43 -15.09
CA LYS A 322 5.42 -15.72 -14.79
C LYS A 322 4.56 -15.31 -15.98
N LEU A 323 4.11 -16.30 -16.74
CA LEU A 323 3.29 -16.10 -17.92
C LEU A 323 1.81 -16.30 -17.58
N LYS A 324 1.06 -15.21 -17.38
CA LYS A 324 -0.38 -15.23 -17.07
C LYS A 324 -1.24 -15.36 -18.33
N MET A 325 -0.70 -15.01 -19.50
CA MET A 325 -1.36 -15.21 -20.79
C MET A 325 -2.76 -14.56 -20.88
N GLU A 326 -2.99 -13.48 -20.12
CA GLU A 326 -4.10 -12.56 -20.39
C GLU A 326 -3.79 -11.90 -21.73
N GLU A 327 -4.68 -12.02 -22.71
CA GLU A 327 -4.41 -11.76 -24.13
C GLU A 327 -3.68 -10.43 -24.37
N CYS A 328 -2.34 -10.49 -24.51
CA CYS A 328 -1.58 -9.35 -24.96
C CYS A 328 -1.80 -9.19 -26.46
N SER A 329 -2.83 -8.43 -26.84
CA SER A 329 -3.16 -8.06 -28.23
C SER A 329 -1.96 -7.47 -28.99
N ILE A 330 -0.96 -6.97 -28.25
CA ILE A 330 0.23 -6.29 -28.76
C ILE A 330 1.32 -7.30 -29.20
N CYS A 331 1.52 -8.42 -28.49
CA CYS A 331 2.45 -9.48 -28.91
C CYS A 331 2.10 -10.09 -30.27
N LYS A 332 0.85 -9.90 -30.75
CA LYS A 332 0.40 -10.31 -32.09
C LYS A 332 0.71 -9.29 -33.19
N ALA A 333 1.03 -8.04 -32.86
CA ALA A 333 0.93 -6.90 -33.78
C ALA A 333 2.24 -6.25 -34.22
N LEU A 334 3.39 -6.58 -33.61
CA LEU A 334 4.65 -5.90 -33.95
C LEU A 334 5.40 -6.53 -35.13
N PRO A 335 5.81 -5.73 -36.13
CA PRO A 335 6.73 -6.17 -37.16
C PRO A 335 8.12 -6.47 -36.57
N LEU A 336 8.83 -7.41 -37.20
CA LEU A 336 10.24 -7.74 -36.97
C LEU A 336 11.19 -6.58 -37.32
N THR A 337 11.08 -5.43 -36.66
CA THR A 337 11.92 -4.24 -36.93
C THR A 337 12.90 -3.97 -35.81
N ARG A 338 13.72 -4.97 -35.51
CA ARG A 338 15.17 -4.88 -35.22
C ARG A 338 15.60 -6.27 -34.75
N ARG A 339 16.35 -6.99 -35.58
CA ARG A 339 17.15 -8.12 -35.07
C ARG A 339 18.22 -7.51 -34.17
N ALA A 340 17.97 -7.45 -32.87
CA ALA A 340 19.07 -7.41 -31.91
C ALA A 340 19.76 -8.77 -32.02
N SER A 341 20.78 -8.85 -32.87
CA SER A 341 21.67 -10.00 -32.85
C SER A 341 22.34 -10.04 -31.47
N LEU A 342 22.35 -11.22 -30.85
CA LEU A 342 23.16 -11.60 -29.68
C LEU A 342 24.68 -11.47 -29.94
N SER A 343 25.10 -10.68 -30.94
CA SER A 343 26.48 -10.49 -31.36
C SER A 343 27.22 -9.39 -30.58
N GLY A 344 26.60 -8.84 -29.54
CA GLY A 344 27.26 -7.92 -28.62
C GLY A 344 28.06 -8.70 -27.58
N SER A 345 29.37 -8.50 -27.58
CA SER A 345 30.35 -8.97 -26.58
C SER A 345 30.05 -8.42 -25.17
N GLY A 346 28.89 -8.77 -24.60
CA GLY A 346 28.49 -8.45 -23.25
C GLY A 346 28.68 -9.66 -22.33
N SER A 347 29.20 -9.43 -21.13
CA SER A 347 29.13 -10.42 -20.06
C SER A 347 27.66 -10.73 -19.79
N HIS A 348 27.29 -12.01 -19.86
CA HIS A 348 25.95 -12.46 -19.49
C HIS A 348 26.00 -12.99 -18.05
N PRO A 349 24.95 -12.76 -17.25
CA PRO A 349 24.92 -13.29 -15.90
C PRO A 349 24.90 -14.80 -15.91
N CYS A 350 25.54 -15.35 -14.89
CA CYS A 350 25.63 -16.78 -14.66
C CYS A 350 24.44 -17.23 -13.81
N ILE A 351 23.27 -17.43 -14.45
CA ILE A 351 22.03 -17.71 -13.73
C ILE A 351 22.04 -19.17 -13.25
N GLU A 352 21.81 -19.37 -11.94
CA GLU A 352 21.82 -20.69 -11.26
C GLU A 352 20.45 -21.39 -11.31
N ARG A 353 19.36 -20.62 -11.33
CA ARG A 353 17.99 -21.15 -11.36
C ARG A 353 17.11 -20.35 -12.32
N ILE A 354 16.46 -21.06 -13.25
CA ILE A 354 15.48 -20.48 -14.17
C ILE A 354 14.15 -21.23 -14.00
N LYS A 355 13.11 -20.50 -13.61
CA LYS A 355 11.74 -21.01 -13.46
C LYS A 355 10.82 -20.34 -14.47
N ILE A 356 10.05 -21.12 -15.22
CA ILE A 356 9.05 -20.59 -16.16
C ILE A 356 7.69 -21.13 -15.71
N TYR A 357 6.81 -20.24 -15.25
CA TYR A 357 5.42 -20.55 -14.94
C TYR A 357 4.56 -20.25 -16.15
N CYS A 358 3.85 -21.25 -16.66
CA CYS A 358 2.97 -21.07 -17.82
C CYS A 358 1.67 -21.85 -17.66
N GLN A 359 0.52 -21.18 -17.82
CA GLN A 359 -0.81 -21.79 -17.68
C GLN A 359 -1.23 -22.65 -18.88
N LYS A 360 -0.63 -22.46 -20.06
CA LYS A 360 -0.97 -23.16 -21.31
C LYS A 360 0.30 -23.51 -22.10
N ASP A 361 0.27 -24.60 -22.88
CA ASP A 361 1.40 -24.96 -23.75
C ASP A 361 1.50 -23.93 -24.90
N HIS A 362 2.34 -22.91 -24.73
CA HIS A 362 2.53 -21.84 -25.71
C HIS A 362 3.75 -22.13 -26.60
N LEU A 363 3.55 -22.09 -27.93
CA LEU A 363 4.55 -22.46 -28.94
C LEU A 363 5.90 -21.74 -28.76
N ARG A 364 5.86 -20.46 -28.33
CA ARG A 364 7.06 -19.63 -28.13
C ARG A 364 7.79 -19.85 -26.80
N VAL A 365 7.27 -20.68 -25.88
CA VAL A 365 8.03 -21.04 -24.67
C VAL A 365 9.31 -21.77 -25.06
N GLY A 366 9.28 -22.59 -26.11
CA GLY A 366 10.48 -23.21 -26.67
C GLY A 366 11.51 -22.18 -27.14
N GLU A 367 11.07 -21.13 -27.84
CA GLU A 367 11.93 -20.02 -28.28
C GLU A 367 12.53 -19.26 -27.08
N LEU A 368 11.74 -19.00 -26.04
CA LEU A 368 12.21 -18.36 -24.80
C LEU A 368 13.28 -19.20 -24.10
N VAL A 369 13.07 -20.53 -24.00
CA VAL A 369 14.07 -21.43 -23.42
C VAL A 369 15.37 -21.35 -24.20
N GLN A 370 15.32 -21.38 -25.54
CA GLN A 370 16.51 -21.24 -26.39
C GLN A 370 17.22 -19.89 -26.20
N ALA A 371 16.46 -18.81 -26.04
CA ALA A 371 17.02 -17.47 -25.77
C ALA A 371 17.73 -17.38 -24.40
N LEU A 372 17.35 -18.21 -23.43
CA LEU A 372 17.92 -18.25 -22.07
C LEU A 372 19.07 -19.23 -21.90
N VAL A 373 19.26 -20.18 -22.82
CA VAL A 373 20.39 -21.15 -22.76
C VAL A 373 21.75 -20.47 -22.59
N PRO A 374 22.11 -19.39 -23.30
CA PRO A 374 23.42 -18.75 -23.17
C PRO A 374 23.67 -18.13 -21.79
N THR A 375 22.62 -17.78 -21.05
CA THR A 375 22.68 -17.18 -19.71
C THR A 375 22.57 -18.21 -18.58
N ALA A 376 22.30 -19.48 -18.91
CA ALA A 376 22.15 -20.55 -17.94
C ALA A 376 23.51 -21.18 -17.62
N CYS A 377 24.00 -21.00 -16.39
CA CYS A 377 25.26 -21.58 -15.93
C CYS A 377 25.11 -23.06 -15.55
N ASN A 378 24.79 -23.90 -16.53
CA ASN A 378 24.35 -25.29 -16.33
C ASN A 378 23.06 -25.43 -15.49
N ALA A 379 22.32 -24.32 -15.31
CA ALA A 379 21.05 -24.31 -14.62
C ALA A 379 20.01 -25.16 -15.36
N LYS A 380 19.26 -25.98 -14.62
CA LYS A 380 18.06 -26.63 -15.15
C LYS A 380 16.96 -25.58 -15.28
N VAL A 381 16.48 -25.35 -16.49
CA VAL A 381 15.25 -24.59 -16.72
C VAL A 381 14.07 -25.48 -16.29
N SER A 382 13.38 -25.11 -15.20
CA SER A 382 12.14 -25.77 -14.80
C SER A 382 10.95 -25.06 -15.45
N ILE A 383 10.07 -25.85 -16.08
CA ILE A 383 8.78 -25.38 -16.56
C ILE A 383 7.74 -25.92 -15.59
N GLU A 384 7.09 -25.04 -14.86
CA GLU A 384 6.11 -25.37 -13.84
C GLU A 384 4.72 -24.92 -14.31
N ARG A 385 3.71 -25.77 -14.09
CA ARG A 385 2.31 -25.37 -14.22
C ARG A 385 1.88 -24.82 -12.86
N PRO A 386 1.27 -23.62 -12.81
CA PRO A 386 0.88 -22.98 -11.54
C PRO A 386 -0.19 -23.77 -10.78
#